data_AF-A0A9E2MNU4-F1
#
_entry.id   AF-A0A9E2MNU4-F1
#
_cell.length_a   1.000
_cell.length_b   1.000
_cell.length_c   1.000
_cell.angle_alpha   90.00
_cell.angle_beta   90.00
_cell.angle_gamma   90.00
#
_symmetry.space_group_name_H-M   'P 1'
#
loop_
_entity.id
_entity.type
_entity.pdbx_description
1 polymer ?
#
loop_
_entity_poly.entity_id
_entity_poly.type
_entity_poly.pdbx_seq_one_letter_code
_entity_poly.pdbx_strand_id
1 'polypeptide(L)'
;MNIVDVIRGETSNYLDKSAIIDGNNQISYAELFAAIDGLAAELKACGIRPAQRVALLCGDSIDYIVINLAVLSISAVIVPVFPSSSRDEINTIIEKMSINYLISERPIHFQDNTKQILFNYTGKKEFFLYHRLLGEQISAEYYTINPAFIRFSSGTTGINKGVVLSHESIIQRTDAANKGLKITSEDIIIWILSMTFHFVVTIFLFLRRAATIVLCSSEFP
;
A
#
# COMPACT_ATOMS: atom_id res chain seq x y z
N MET A 1 -13.53 -0.02 -10.94
CA MET A 1 -13.31 -1.38 -10.38
C MET A 1 -12.18 -1.30 -9.37
N ASN A 2 -12.34 -1.82 -8.15
CA ASN A 2 -11.30 -1.76 -7.12
C ASN A 2 -10.42 -3.02 -7.14
N ILE A 3 -9.11 -2.88 -7.00
CA ILE A 3 -8.14 -4.00 -7.00
C ILE A 3 -8.35 -4.96 -5.82
N VAL A 4 -8.76 -4.45 -4.66
CA VAL A 4 -8.96 -5.27 -3.45
C VAL A 4 -10.18 -6.16 -3.61
N ASP A 5 -11.26 -5.65 -4.22
CA ASP A 5 -12.45 -6.44 -4.54
C ASP A 5 -12.13 -7.56 -5.55
N VAL A 6 -11.27 -7.26 -6.53
CA VAL A 6 -10.79 -8.27 -7.49
C VAL A 6 -9.98 -9.36 -6.79
N ILE A 7 -9.06 -8.99 -5.89
CA ILE A 7 -8.30 -9.97 -5.09
C ILE A 7 -9.25 -10.85 -4.28
N ARG A 8 -10.25 -10.27 -3.59
CA ARG A 8 -11.25 -11.04 -2.82
C ARG A 8 -12.03 -12.01 -3.71
N GLY A 9 -12.48 -11.56 -4.87
CA GLY A 9 -13.22 -12.40 -5.82
C GLY A 9 -12.38 -13.59 -6.32
N GLU A 10 -11.16 -13.33 -6.79
CA GLU A 10 -10.28 -14.34 -7.38
C GLU A 10 -9.71 -15.34 -6.36
N THR A 11 -9.70 -14.99 -5.07
CA THR A 11 -9.13 -15.82 -3.98
C THR A 11 -10.18 -16.47 -3.07
N SER A 12 -11.47 -16.33 -3.39
CA SER A 12 -12.60 -16.78 -2.56
C SER A 12 -12.58 -18.27 -2.17
N ASN A 13 -11.92 -19.14 -2.96
CA ASN A 13 -11.76 -20.57 -2.66
C ASN A 13 -10.49 -20.91 -1.85
N TYR A 14 -9.69 -19.92 -1.47
CA TYR A 14 -8.37 -20.11 -0.84
C TYR A 14 -8.24 -19.38 0.51
N LEU A 15 -9.37 -19.13 1.18
CA LEU A 15 -9.42 -18.33 2.42
C LEU A 15 -8.53 -18.90 3.53
N ASP A 16 -8.46 -20.23 3.67
CA ASP A 16 -7.62 -20.88 4.71
C ASP A 16 -6.14 -20.98 4.33
N LYS A 17 -5.76 -20.64 3.09
CA LYS A 17 -4.37 -20.72 2.62
C LYS A 17 -3.56 -19.56 3.17
N SER A 18 -2.31 -19.81 3.57
CA SER A 18 -1.34 -18.77 3.92
C SER A 18 -1.11 -17.81 2.74
N ALA A 19 -1.42 -16.53 2.96
CA ALA A 19 -1.19 -15.45 2.00
C ALA A 19 0.22 -14.86 2.17
N ILE A 20 0.63 -14.56 3.41
CA ILE A 20 1.97 -14.02 3.72
C ILE A 20 2.59 -14.75 4.90
N ILE A 21 3.88 -15.04 4.81
CA ILE A 21 4.73 -15.56 5.89
C ILE A 21 5.86 -14.56 6.13
N ASP A 22 6.09 -14.17 7.37
CA ASP A 22 7.11 -13.20 7.80
C ASP A 22 7.77 -13.69 9.10
N GLY A 23 8.90 -14.38 8.94
CA GLY A 23 9.56 -15.11 10.02
C GLY A 23 8.62 -16.15 10.65
N ASN A 24 8.36 -16.01 11.95
CA ASN A 24 7.44 -16.88 12.69
C ASN A 24 5.97 -16.43 12.60
N ASN A 25 5.68 -15.30 11.95
CA ASN A 25 4.31 -14.86 11.74
C ASN A 25 3.80 -15.38 10.40
N GLN A 26 2.52 -15.69 10.34
CA GLN A 26 1.82 -15.97 9.09
C GLN A 26 0.42 -15.37 9.13
N ILE A 27 -0.12 -15.10 7.96
CA ILE A 27 -1.50 -14.62 7.79
C ILE A 27 -2.12 -15.36 6.60
N SER A 28 -3.28 -15.97 6.83
CA SER A 28 -4.11 -16.56 5.77
C SER A 28 -4.84 -15.51 4.95
N TYR A 29 -5.40 -15.88 3.80
CA TYR A 29 -6.25 -14.96 3.02
C TYR A 29 -7.47 -14.49 3.82
N ALA A 30 -8.09 -15.35 4.62
CA ALA A 30 -9.20 -14.99 5.51
C ALA A 30 -8.79 -13.93 6.54
N GLU A 31 -7.68 -14.15 7.23
CA GLU A 31 -7.17 -13.24 8.25
C GLU A 31 -6.70 -11.92 7.63
N LEU A 32 -6.08 -11.97 6.44
CA LEU A 32 -5.69 -10.79 5.68
C LEU A 32 -6.89 -9.90 5.37
N PHE A 33 -7.98 -10.51 4.89
CA PHE A 33 -9.21 -9.77 4.59
C PHE A 33 -9.87 -9.20 5.84
N ALA A 34 -9.90 -9.96 6.94
CA ALA A 34 -10.41 -9.46 8.22
C ALA A 34 -9.59 -8.27 8.73
N ALA A 35 -8.25 -8.33 8.64
CA ALA A 35 -7.36 -7.25 9.02
C ALA A 35 -7.56 -6.01 8.13
N ILE A 36 -7.71 -6.21 6.81
CA ILE A 36 -8.04 -5.15 5.84
C ILE A 36 -9.36 -4.47 6.22
N ASP A 37 -10.41 -5.24 6.52
CA ASP A 37 -11.74 -4.70 6.83
C ASP A 37 -11.75 -3.91 8.14
N GLY A 38 -11.06 -4.42 9.17
CA GLY A 38 -10.87 -3.73 10.45
C GLY A 38 -10.16 -2.38 10.27
N LEU A 39 -8.99 -2.40 9.64
CA LEU A 39 -8.23 -1.16 9.42
C LEU A 39 -8.95 -0.21 8.46
N ALA A 40 -9.64 -0.70 7.43
CA ALA A 40 -10.44 0.14 6.53
C ALA A 40 -11.56 0.87 7.28
N ALA A 41 -12.21 0.24 8.26
CA ALA A 41 -13.20 0.88 9.11
C ALA A 41 -12.59 2.00 9.97
N GLU A 42 -11.42 1.76 10.58
CA GLU A 42 -10.70 2.77 11.35
C GLU A 42 -10.27 3.97 10.48
N LEU A 43 -9.70 3.70 9.30
CA LEU A 43 -9.27 4.76 8.37
C LEU A 43 -10.45 5.63 7.91
N LYS A 44 -11.63 5.04 7.66
CA LYS A 44 -12.85 5.80 7.38
C LYS A 44 -13.32 6.61 8.58
N ALA A 45 -13.24 6.06 9.80
CA ALA A 45 -13.58 6.78 11.03
C ALA A 45 -12.64 7.96 11.28
N CYS A 46 -11.37 7.86 10.87
CA CYS A 46 -10.40 8.96 10.85
C CYS A 46 -10.69 10.03 9.77
N GLY A 47 -11.72 9.82 8.95
CA GLY A 47 -12.17 10.76 7.93
C GLY A 47 -11.51 10.61 6.57
N ILE A 48 -10.73 9.54 6.33
CA ILE A 48 -10.15 9.29 5.00
C ILE A 48 -11.27 8.98 4.01
N ARG A 49 -11.24 9.66 2.87
CA ARG A 49 -12.22 9.59 1.79
C ARG A 49 -11.59 9.05 0.50
N PRO A 50 -12.42 8.56 -0.44
CA PRO A 50 -11.95 8.17 -1.77
C PRO A 50 -11.12 9.27 -2.45
N ALA A 51 -10.13 8.84 -3.23
CA ALA A 51 -9.16 9.67 -3.93
C ALA A 51 -8.24 10.52 -3.04
N GLN A 52 -8.32 10.47 -1.71
CA GLN A 52 -7.32 11.14 -0.86
C GLN A 52 -5.99 10.40 -0.88
N ARG A 53 -4.90 11.17 -0.90
CA ARG A 53 -3.53 10.68 -1.01
C ARG A 53 -2.98 10.35 0.38
N VAL A 54 -2.63 9.09 0.58
CA VAL A 54 -2.08 8.54 1.82
C VAL A 54 -0.64 8.13 1.58
N ALA A 55 0.29 8.89 2.17
CA ALA A 55 1.69 8.53 2.18
C ALA A 55 1.95 7.37 3.14
N LEU A 56 2.73 6.37 2.73
CA LEU A 56 3.16 5.27 3.59
C LEU A 56 4.67 5.35 3.82
N LEU A 57 5.08 5.61 5.07
CA LEU A 57 6.47 5.56 5.54
C LEU A 57 6.64 4.40 6.52
N CYS A 58 6.62 3.19 5.95
CA CYS A 58 6.56 1.93 6.68
C CYS A 58 7.53 0.92 6.04
N GLY A 59 8.23 0.14 6.86
CA GLY A 59 9.10 -0.93 6.38
C GLY A 59 8.31 -2.17 5.92
N ASP A 60 8.91 -2.93 5.01
CA ASP A 60 8.35 -4.18 4.50
C ASP A 60 7.96 -5.11 5.66
N SER A 61 6.71 -5.58 5.66
CA SER A 61 6.12 -6.43 6.70
C SER A 61 4.72 -6.89 6.27
N ILE A 62 4.13 -7.84 7.01
CA ILE A 62 2.69 -8.15 6.89
C ILE A 62 1.85 -6.89 7.10
N ASP A 63 2.17 -6.08 8.11
CA ASP A 63 1.44 -4.85 8.41
C ASP A 63 1.48 -3.86 7.22
N TYR A 64 2.61 -3.74 6.53
CA TYR A 64 2.70 -2.90 5.31
C TYR A 64 1.69 -3.35 4.24
N ILE A 65 1.56 -4.65 4.00
CA ILE A 65 0.62 -5.21 3.02
C ILE A 65 -0.83 -4.94 3.47
N VAL A 66 -1.14 -5.17 4.74
CA VAL A 66 -2.47 -4.90 5.33
C VAL A 66 -2.84 -3.42 5.18
N ILE A 67 -1.94 -2.50 5.57
CA ILE A 67 -2.16 -1.05 5.48
C ILE A 67 -2.39 -0.63 4.03
N ASN A 68 -1.57 -1.14 3.10
CA ASN A 68 -1.70 -0.83 1.68
C ASN A 68 -3.08 -1.21 1.13
N LEU A 69 -3.49 -2.46 1.40
CA LEU A 69 -4.77 -2.99 0.94
C LEU A 69 -5.96 -2.33 1.65
N ALA A 70 -5.86 -1.99 2.93
CA ALA A 70 -6.90 -1.26 3.66
C ALA A 70 -7.16 0.13 3.07
N VAL A 71 -6.11 0.91 2.81
CA VAL A 71 -6.22 2.23 2.15
C VAL A 71 -6.86 2.08 0.76
N LEU A 72 -6.40 1.10 -0.02
CA LEU A 72 -6.94 0.86 -1.36
C LEU A 72 -8.40 0.39 -1.33
N SER A 73 -8.81 -0.40 -0.34
CA SER A 73 -10.18 -0.90 -0.22
C SER A 73 -11.20 0.22 -0.04
N ILE A 74 -10.79 1.33 0.59
CA ILE A 74 -11.62 2.54 0.76
C ILE A 74 -11.46 3.52 -0.41
N SER A 75 -10.85 3.07 -1.52
CA SER A 75 -10.57 3.85 -2.73
C SER A 75 -9.72 5.09 -2.49
N ALA A 76 -8.92 5.10 -1.43
CA ALA A 76 -7.87 6.09 -1.21
C ALA A 76 -6.59 5.68 -1.94
N VAL A 77 -5.64 6.61 -2.04
CA VAL A 77 -4.51 6.51 -2.98
C VAL A 77 -3.20 6.37 -2.24
N ILE A 78 -2.45 5.33 -2.53
CA ILE A 78 -1.15 5.09 -1.91
C ILE A 78 -0.07 5.97 -2.55
N VAL A 79 0.73 6.61 -1.72
CA VAL A 79 2.01 7.23 -2.09
C VAL A 79 3.13 6.57 -1.26
N PRO A 80 3.91 5.64 -1.81
CA PRO A 80 4.95 4.98 -1.04
C PRO A 80 6.11 5.96 -0.78
N VAL A 81 6.62 5.97 0.46
CA VAL A 81 7.76 6.78 0.86
C VAL A 81 8.81 5.84 1.45
N PHE A 82 10.07 6.01 1.03
CA PHE A 82 11.12 5.10 1.44
C PHE A 82 11.37 5.24 2.96
N PRO A 83 11.43 4.13 3.73
CA PRO A 83 11.54 4.21 5.19
C PRO A 83 12.76 5.00 5.68
N SER A 84 13.87 4.91 4.96
CA SER A 84 15.12 5.62 5.27
C SER A 84 15.19 7.04 4.69
N SER A 85 14.11 7.55 4.09
CA SER A 85 14.07 8.94 3.63
C SER A 85 14.36 9.90 4.78
N SER A 86 15.16 10.92 4.47
CA SER A 86 15.43 12.05 5.35
C SER A 86 14.17 12.89 5.57
N ARG A 87 14.20 13.73 6.60
CA ARG A 87 13.08 14.64 6.91
C ARG A 87 12.77 15.57 5.74
N ASP A 88 13.80 16.09 5.07
CA ASP A 88 13.65 17.03 3.96
C ASP A 88 13.05 16.36 2.72
N GLU A 89 13.43 15.11 2.43
CA GLU A 89 12.81 14.31 1.38
C GLU A 89 11.34 14.04 1.67
N ILE A 90 11.01 13.66 2.91
CA ILE A 90 9.62 13.42 3.34
C ILE A 90 8.79 14.70 3.20
N ASN A 91 9.27 15.85 3.68
CA ASN A 91 8.58 17.13 3.55
C ASN A 91 8.39 17.51 2.08
N THR A 92 9.41 17.32 1.25
CA THR A 92 9.35 17.57 -0.20
C THR A 92 8.26 16.72 -0.86
N ILE A 93 8.17 15.45 -0.50
CA ILE A 93 7.13 14.53 -1.01
C ILE A 93 5.75 15.01 -0.56
N ILE A 94 5.59 15.34 0.71
CA ILE A 94 4.31 15.75 1.30
C ILE A 94 3.79 17.03 0.65
N GLU A 95 4.67 18.00 0.40
CA GLU A 95 4.34 19.25 -0.28
C GLU A 95 4.02 19.04 -1.76
N LYS A 96 4.95 18.44 -2.52
CA LYS A 96 4.80 18.31 -3.98
C LYS A 96 3.66 17.39 -4.39
N MET A 97 3.34 16.39 -3.58
CA MET A 97 2.27 15.43 -3.88
C MET A 97 0.95 15.81 -3.22
N SER A 98 0.84 16.98 -2.57
CA SER A 98 -0.32 17.41 -1.80
C SER A 98 -0.90 16.24 -0.99
N ILE A 99 -0.10 15.68 -0.09
CA ILE A 99 -0.48 14.49 0.71
C ILE A 99 -1.55 14.89 1.73
N ASN A 100 -2.65 14.11 1.79
CA ASN A 100 -3.72 14.31 2.76
C ASN A 100 -3.40 13.65 4.11
N TYR A 101 -2.88 12.42 4.06
CA TYR A 101 -2.59 11.63 5.25
C TYR A 101 -1.21 10.99 5.14
N LEU A 102 -0.54 10.82 6.28
CA LEU A 102 0.70 10.07 6.38
C LEU A 102 0.52 8.96 7.43
N ILE A 103 0.81 7.73 7.03
CA ILE A 103 0.95 6.60 7.94
C ILE A 103 2.44 6.30 8.08
N SER A 104 2.93 6.23 9.32
CA SER A 104 4.34 5.95 9.56
C SER A 104 4.59 4.99 10.72
N GLU A 105 5.61 4.13 10.56
CA GLU A 105 6.14 3.24 11.61
C GLU A 105 7.00 3.96 12.66
N ARG A 106 7.30 5.25 12.47
CA ARG A 106 8.05 6.04 13.43
C ARG A 106 7.36 7.38 13.70
N PRO A 107 7.51 7.96 14.90
CA PRO A 107 7.06 9.31 15.15
C PRO A 107 7.75 10.30 14.21
N ILE A 108 6.97 11.20 13.62
CA ILE A 108 7.49 12.29 12.79
C ILE A 108 6.96 13.60 13.35
N HIS A 109 7.86 14.57 13.50
CA HIS A 109 7.47 15.94 13.81
C HIS A 109 6.91 16.62 12.57
N PHE A 110 5.59 16.50 12.42
CA PHE A 110 4.78 17.11 11.38
C PHE A 110 4.04 18.34 11.97
N GLN A 111 4.07 19.49 11.28
CA GLN A 111 3.37 20.70 11.75
C GLN A 111 1.86 20.51 11.60
N ASP A 112 1.12 20.86 12.65
CA ASP A 112 -0.33 20.75 12.82
C ASP A 112 -0.92 19.33 12.68
N ASN A 113 -1.57 18.91 13.78
CA ASN A 113 -2.64 17.92 13.89
C ASN A 113 -2.32 16.46 14.25
N THR A 114 -2.86 16.14 15.44
CA THR A 114 -3.41 14.87 15.94
C THR A 114 -2.74 13.57 15.49
N LYS A 115 -1.93 13.04 16.42
CA LYS A 115 -1.47 11.66 16.47
C LYS A 115 -2.64 10.73 16.81
N GLN A 116 -2.98 9.81 15.90
CA GLN A 116 -3.74 8.61 16.26
C GLN A 116 -2.84 7.38 16.06
N ILE A 117 -2.84 6.49 17.04
CA ILE A 117 -2.18 5.18 16.91
C ILE A 117 -3.15 4.31 16.10
N LEU A 118 -2.67 3.81 14.96
CA LEU A 118 -3.42 2.91 14.10
C LEU A 118 -3.26 1.46 14.54
N PHE A 119 -4.18 0.62 14.05
CA PHE A 119 -4.11 -0.83 14.10
C PHE A 119 -2.71 -1.40 13.83
N ASN A 120 -2.29 -2.33 14.68
CA ASN A 120 -1.05 -3.10 14.59
C ASN A 120 -1.44 -4.57 14.51
N TYR A 121 -1.43 -5.15 13.30
CA TYR A 121 -1.89 -6.51 13.08
C TYR A 121 -0.98 -7.53 13.76
N THR A 122 0.34 -7.38 13.58
CA THR A 122 1.30 -8.34 14.13
C THR A 122 1.57 -8.17 15.63
N GLY A 123 1.14 -7.05 16.22
CA GLY A 123 1.48 -6.67 17.59
C GLY A 123 2.93 -6.19 17.74
N LYS A 124 3.73 -6.11 16.67
CA LYS A 124 5.18 -5.84 16.74
C LYS A 124 5.58 -4.40 16.47
N LYS A 125 4.74 -3.61 15.80
CA LYS A 125 5.08 -2.25 15.36
C LYS A 125 3.98 -1.25 15.72
N GLU A 126 4.36 -0.02 16.06
CA GLU A 126 3.38 1.05 16.20
C GLU A 126 3.27 1.84 14.90
N PHE A 127 2.03 2.13 14.50
CA PHE A 127 1.74 2.95 13.32
C PHE A 127 1.04 4.24 13.74
N PHE A 128 1.49 5.35 13.18
CA PHE A 128 0.97 6.68 13.48
C PHE A 128 0.29 7.26 12.24
N LEU A 129 -0.96 7.70 12.40
CA LEU A 129 -1.67 8.49 11.39
C LEU A 129 -1.50 9.98 11.67
N TYR A 130 -1.10 10.71 10.64
CA TYR A 130 -1.07 12.18 10.61
C TYR A 130 -2.01 12.67 9.52
N HIS A 131 -2.71 13.77 9.78
CA HIS A 131 -3.63 14.38 8.83
C HIS A 131 -3.21 15.82 8.51
N ARG A 132 -3.17 16.14 7.22
CA ARG A 132 -2.86 17.48 6.72
C ARG A 132 -4.07 18.06 5.99
N LEU A 133 -4.50 19.24 6.41
CA LEU A 133 -5.44 20.04 5.65
C LEU A 133 -4.71 20.65 4.45
N LEU A 134 -5.14 20.30 3.24
CA LEU A 134 -4.64 20.89 2.01
C LEU A 134 -5.53 22.04 1.59
N GLY A 135 -4.94 23.16 1.21
CA GLY A 135 -5.66 24.31 0.64
C GLY A 135 -5.86 24.25 -0.87
N GLU A 136 -5.18 23.34 -1.57
CA GLU A 136 -5.21 23.27 -3.04
C GLU A 136 -6.35 22.40 -3.57
N GLN A 137 -7.03 22.90 -4.61
CA GLN A 137 -7.98 22.11 -5.38
C GLN A 137 -7.22 21.17 -6.32
N ILE A 138 -7.41 19.87 -6.12
CA ILE A 138 -6.96 18.84 -7.05
C ILE A 138 -7.82 18.92 -8.34
N SER A 139 -7.20 18.72 -9.51
CA SER A 139 -7.92 18.77 -10.79
C SER A 139 -9.07 17.76 -10.85
N ALA A 140 -10.18 18.12 -11.52
CA ALA A 140 -11.31 17.22 -11.73
C ALA A 140 -10.90 15.91 -12.43
N GLU A 141 -9.94 16.00 -13.36
CA GLU A 141 -9.37 14.86 -14.08
C GLU A 141 -8.84 13.77 -13.15
N TYR A 142 -8.18 14.15 -12.05
CA TYR A 142 -7.65 13.19 -11.07
C TYR A 142 -8.73 12.25 -10.53
N TYR A 143 -9.93 12.77 -10.26
CA TYR A 143 -11.05 11.98 -9.74
C TYR A 143 -11.62 11.03 -10.81
N THR A 144 -11.49 11.38 -12.10
CA THR A 144 -11.97 10.51 -13.20
C THR A 144 -11.05 9.31 -13.47
N ILE A 145 -9.80 9.35 -12.99
CA ILE A 145 -8.80 8.30 -13.24
C ILE A 145 -9.04 7.05 -12.38
N ASN A 146 -9.89 7.10 -11.34
CA ASN A 146 -10.00 6.05 -10.32
C ASN A 146 -8.61 5.69 -9.72
N PRO A 147 -7.91 6.68 -9.15
CA PRO A 147 -6.51 6.54 -8.74
C PRO A 147 -6.36 5.53 -7.60
N ALA A 148 -5.29 4.75 -7.65
CA ALA A 148 -4.95 3.75 -6.64
C ALA A 148 -3.54 3.99 -6.07
N PHE A 149 -2.59 4.36 -6.92
CA PHE A 149 -1.18 4.49 -6.54
C PHE A 149 -0.55 5.70 -7.23
N ILE A 150 0.33 6.42 -6.54
CA ILE A 150 1.18 7.45 -7.16
C ILE A 150 2.62 7.05 -6.94
N ARG A 151 3.37 6.85 -8.03
CA ARG A 151 4.80 6.50 -7.96
C ARG A 151 5.67 7.67 -8.33
N PHE A 152 6.78 7.82 -7.62
CA PHE A 152 7.85 8.71 -8.04
C PHE A 152 8.60 8.13 -9.23
N SER A 153 8.80 8.98 -10.23
CA SER A 153 9.81 8.75 -11.25
C SER A 153 10.90 9.81 -11.09
N SER A 154 12.17 9.37 -11.12
CA SER A 154 13.31 10.26 -11.28
C SER A 154 13.24 10.83 -12.70
N GLY A 155 12.58 11.97 -12.86
CA GLY A 155 12.52 12.65 -14.15
C GLY A 155 13.91 13.07 -14.58
N THR A 156 14.24 12.92 -15.86
CA THR A 156 15.51 13.38 -16.46
C THR A 156 15.75 14.89 -16.33
N THR A 157 14.71 15.65 -15.93
CA THR A 157 14.71 17.10 -15.77
C THR A 157 14.99 17.56 -14.32
N GLY A 158 15.29 16.63 -13.40
CA GLY A 158 15.52 16.93 -11.98
C GLY A 158 14.26 17.22 -11.17
N ILE A 159 13.10 17.32 -11.83
CA ILE A 159 11.78 17.45 -11.18
C ILE A 159 11.14 16.07 -11.13
N ASN A 160 11.10 15.47 -9.93
CA ASN A 160 10.40 14.21 -9.69
C ASN A 160 8.91 14.39 -9.99
N LYS A 161 8.38 13.65 -10.97
CA LYS A 161 6.96 13.63 -11.33
C LYS A 161 6.28 12.43 -10.69
N GLY A 162 5.09 12.67 -10.13
CA GLY A 162 4.20 11.61 -9.64
C GLY A 162 3.43 10.98 -10.80
N VAL A 163 3.62 9.69 -11.01
CA VAL A 163 2.86 8.90 -12.00
C VAL A 163 1.65 8.30 -11.29
N VAL A 164 0.46 8.76 -11.67
CA VAL A 164 -0.81 8.23 -11.16
C VAL A 164 -1.14 6.92 -11.87
N LEU A 165 -1.42 5.88 -11.10
CA LEU A 165 -1.87 4.57 -11.57
C LEU A 165 -3.29 4.36 -11.09
N SER A 166 -4.21 4.06 -12.00
CA SER A 166 -5.57 3.67 -11.67
C SER A 166 -5.66 2.21 -11.21
N HIS A 167 -6.70 1.85 -10.48
CA HIS A 167 -6.98 0.45 -10.14
C HIS A 167 -7.05 -0.43 -11.40
N GLU A 168 -7.70 0.05 -12.46
CA GLU A 168 -7.84 -0.65 -13.74
C GLU A 168 -6.47 -0.90 -14.39
N SER A 169 -5.57 0.08 -14.37
CA SER A 169 -4.23 -0.06 -14.95
C SER A 169 -3.38 -1.09 -14.21
N ILE A 170 -3.59 -1.23 -12.89
CA ILE A 170 -2.91 -2.22 -12.05
C ILE A 170 -3.43 -3.63 -12.37
N ILE A 171 -4.75 -3.79 -12.49
CA ILE A 171 -5.39 -5.06 -12.84
C ILE A 171 -4.90 -5.53 -14.22
N GLN A 172 -4.97 -4.66 -15.23
CA GLN A 172 -4.51 -4.98 -16.57
C GLN A 172 -3.01 -5.34 -16.63
N ARG A 173 -2.17 -4.62 -15.87
CA ARG A 173 -0.74 -4.91 -15.79
C ARG A 173 -0.44 -6.26 -15.13
N THR A 174 -1.13 -6.58 -14.05
CA THR A 174 -0.97 -7.87 -13.36
C THR A 174 -1.47 -9.02 -14.24
N ASP A 175 -2.57 -8.85 -14.98
CA ASP A 175 -3.02 -9.84 -15.97
C ASP A 175 -2.01 -10.04 -17.10
N ALA A 176 -1.47 -8.95 -17.65
CA ALA A 176 -0.45 -9.01 -18.69
C ALA A 176 0.83 -9.72 -18.21
N ALA A 177 1.29 -9.41 -17.00
CA ALA A 177 2.43 -10.08 -16.39
C ALA A 177 2.17 -11.59 -16.18
N ASN A 178 0.96 -11.97 -15.75
CA ASN A 178 0.65 -13.37 -15.50
C ASN A 178 0.60 -14.24 -16.75
N LYS A 179 0.42 -13.67 -17.95
CA LYS A 179 0.52 -14.44 -19.20
C LYS A 179 1.88 -15.11 -19.37
N GLY A 180 2.94 -14.44 -18.90
CA GLY A 180 4.31 -14.97 -18.92
C GLY A 180 4.66 -15.74 -17.65
N LEU A 181 4.34 -15.17 -16.48
CA LEU A 181 4.74 -15.74 -15.19
C LEU A 181 3.94 -16.98 -14.79
N LYS A 182 2.67 -17.07 -15.22
CA LYS A 182 1.75 -18.18 -14.94
C LYS A 182 1.68 -18.55 -13.46
N ILE A 183 1.64 -17.55 -12.59
CA ILE A 183 1.48 -17.72 -11.14
C ILE A 183 0.13 -18.35 -10.85
N THR A 184 0.13 -19.30 -9.93
CA THR A 184 -0.99 -20.09 -9.45
C THR A 184 -1.05 -20.09 -7.92
N SER A 185 -2.12 -20.67 -7.39
CA SER A 185 -2.27 -20.88 -5.95
C SER A 185 -1.29 -21.90 -5.38
N GLU A 186 -0.55 -22.66 -6.20
CA GLU A 186 0.44 -23.63 -5.73
C GLU A 186 1.79 -22.98 -5.45
N ASP A 187 2.02 -21.77 -5.96
CA ASP A 187 3.31 -21.09 -5.86
C ASP A 187 3.56 -20.51 -4.45
N ILE A 188 4.81 -20.64 -4.02
CA ILE A 188 5.37 -20.00 -2.83
C ILE A 188 6.53 -19.11 -3.29
N ILE A 189 6.42 -17.81 -3.03
CA ILE A 189 7.28 -16.79 -3.62
C ILE A 189 8.09 -16.11 -2.53
N ILE A 190 9.40 -16.23 -2.60
CA ILE A 190 10.31 -15.49 -1.71
C ILE A 190 10.39 -14.03 -2.18
N TRP A 191 10.15 -13.11 -1.25
CA TRP A 191 10.15 -11.68 -1.50
C TRP A 191 11.35 -11.00 -0.82
N ILE A 192 12.19 -10.38 -1.65
CA ILE A 192 13.47 -9.77 -1.22
C ILE A 192 13.61 -8.29 -1.63
N LEU A 193 12.71 -7.78 -2.47
CA LEU A 193 12.79 -6.44 -3.02
C LEU A 193 11.99 -5.47 -2.15
N SER A 194 12.42 -4.20 -2.05
CA SER A 194 11.65 -3.21 -1.30
C SER A 194 10.21 -3.06 -1.84
N MET A 195 9.23 -3.22 -0.96
CA MET A 195 7.81 -3.04 -1.31
C MET A 195 7.51 -1.61 -1.75
N THR A 196 8.23 -0.61 -1.24
CA THR A 196 8.11 0.80 -1.68
C THR A 196 8.18 0.92 -3.22
N PHE A 197 9.04 0.13 -3.87
CA PHE A 197 9.27 0.18 -5.31
C PHE A 197 8.61 -0.94 -6.10
N HIS A 198 8.30 -2.09 -5.52
CA HIS A 198 7.87 -3.25 -6.32
C HIS A 198 6.44 -3.72 -6.05
N PHE A 199 5.73 -3.17 -5.06
CA PHE A 199 4.39 -3.63 -4.65
C PHE A 199 3.38 -3.85 -5.80
N VAL A 200 3.31 -2.90 -6.74
CA VAL A 200 2.16 -2.78 -7.65
C VAL A 200 2.04 -3.92 -8.66
N VAL A 201 3.13 -4.40 -9.27
CA VAL A 201 2.99 -5.46 -10.29
C VAL A 201 3.14 -6.84 -9.66
N THR A 202 4.01 -7.00 -8.66
CA THR A 202 4.35 -8.31 -8.11
C THR A 202 3.40 -8.72 -7.00
N ILE A 203 3.36 -7.98 -5.87
CA ILE A 203 2.57 -8.35 -4.70
C ILE A 203 1.09 -8.47 -5.08
N PHE A 204 0.54 -7.52 -5.85
CA PHE A 204 -0.84 -7.65 -6.33
C PHE A 204 -1.04 -8.88 -7.22
N LEU A 205 -0.12 -9.20 -8.14
CA LEU A 205 -0.25 -10.40 -8.95
C LEU A 205 -0.28 -11.67 -8.08
N PHE A 206 0.66 -11.78 -7.13
CA PHE A 206 0.78 -12.95 -6.27
C PHE A 206 -0.46 -13.14 -5.42
N LEU A 207 -0.96 -12.06 -4.81
CA LEU A 207 -2.20 -12.08 -4.05
C LEU A 207 -3.41 -12.43 -4.91
N ARG A 208 -3.54 -11.85 -6.12
CA ARG A 208 -4.63 -12.16 -7.06
C ARG A 208 -4.67 -13.63 -7.50
N ARG A 209 -3.53 -14.31 -7.50
CA ARG A 209 -3.41 -15.73 -7.89
C ARG A 209 -3.36 -16.66 -6.70
N ALA A 210 -3.73 -16.17 -5.51
CA ALA A 210 -3.74 -16.92 -4.27
C ALA A 210 -2.37 -17.55 -3.91
N ALA A 211 -1.25 -17.01 -4.41
CA ALA A 211 0.07 -17.52 -4.08
C ALA A 211 0.45 -17.18 -2.63
N THR A 212 1.40 -17.90 -2.05
CA THR A 212 1.96 -17.57 -0.73
C THR A 212 3.21 -16.72 -0.89
N ILE A 213 3.30 -15.58 -0.21
CA ILE A 213 4.46 -14.69 -0.24
C ILE A 213 5.26 -14.89 1.06
N VAL A 214 6.54 -15.25 0.95
CA VAL A 214 7.46 -15.37 2.09
C VAL A 214 8.35 -14.14 2.12
N LEU A 215 8.20 -13.31 3.14
CA LEU A 215 9.04 -12.13 3.35
C LEU A 215 10.38 -12.55 3.95
N CYS A 216 11.47 -12.15 3.31
CA CYS A 216 12.79 -12.21 3.91
C CYS A 216 13.05 -10.91 4.68
N SER A 217 13.61 -11.03 5.89
CA SER A 217 14.19 -9.88 6.58
C SER A 217 15.24 -9.21 5.70
N SER A 218 15.31 -7.88 5.78
CA SER A 218 16.04 -6.96 4.90
C SER A 218 17.57 -7.10 4.86
N GLU A 219 18.13 -8.20 5.34
CA GLU A 219 19.56 -8.50 5.29
C GLU A 219 19.75 -9.79 4.49
N PHE A 220 19.88 -9.64 3.17
CA PHE A 220 20.73 -10.55 2.43
C PHE A 220 22.19 -10.11 2.69
N PRO A 221 23.11 -11.04 2.99
CA PRO A 221 24.52 -10.73 3.21
C PRO A 221 25.18 -10.07 1.99
#